data_AF-A0A0C3JMN3-F1
#
_entry.id   AF-A0A0C3JMN3-F1
#
_cell.length_a   1.000
_cell.length_b   1.000
_cell.length_c   1.000
_cell.angle_alpha   90.00
_cell.angle_beta   90.00
_cell.angle_gamma   90.00
#
_symmetry.space_group_name_H-M   'P 1'
#
loop_
_entity.id
_entity.type
_entity.pdbx_description
1 polymer ?
#
loop_
_entity_poly.entity_id
_entity_poly.type
_entity_poly.pdbx_seq_one_letter_code
_entity_poly.pdbx_strand_id
1 'polypeptide(L)'
;RGAYSRQFSVFNVTNVGIQVWLPILPCGGISGYFTVILPCLDRYGKLITINLESRGLGLSSGRCLGLAHIRDVCPEFRSLYLAYAQDTEQKCHKIRLDDKRTSWHGFTRCGTFPWEITGDTVTLSSRGNTFIVLVYANNDVRCRFAVGLGYYLGRPWASIICDEYPTNQELRSSSWAYFAKQAYDILWDTPIEKSYLRSTMKGVHLPRSIWDARIIVSSATDVMIDIEQCPGCCTGPRECTPMADHPWVPWTSESYGSHELELGGYSARLCECIGKEIVLGDYGDYSSDENFKRRGNIFEDMRELGIDPTDSVYRSVVSDVSSSKRVLRRSQTQHDVVSHSWGENLVLHQPKGLSLPNHKTFELLLKAWCTRLAGNFLVTTVIECSEFYKDDREGRRMDMGGNPASRGGNRTADQRTFIPLFIIEKPLAWCKEPSCALRRQQFKNIREHFYTLANLQHLTGTQAHHNSADVEQKTNGVVDFQAMFGLDYLKNFVGKITFFERLRSILDTQLRSEGSVGTAGGQKVIISVHRKTYIKA
;
A
#
# COMPACT_ATOMS: atom_id res chain seq x y z
N ARG A 1 35.67 14.72 -42.85
CA ARG A 1 36.06 14.46 -41.45
C ARG A 1 36.86 15.66 -40.95
N GLY A 2 36.17 16.76 -40.66
CA GLY A 2 36.78 18.05 -40.34
C GLY A 2 36.32 18.52 -38.95
N ALA A 3 37.20 19.25 -38.25
CA ALA A 3 37.03 19.98 -36.99
C ALA A 3 36.33 19.29 -35.78
N TYR A 4 35.15 18.70 -35.97
CA TYR A 4 34.32 18.09 -34.93
C TYR A 4 34.88 16.77 -34.36
N SER A 5 35.72 16.04 -35.10
CA SER A 5 36.27 14.76 -34.60
C SER A 5 37.16 14.92 -33.36
N ARG A 6 37.79 16.09 -33.16
CA ARG A 6 38.59 16.37 -31.96
C ARG A 6 37.74 16.64 -30.72
N GLN A 7 36.52 17.15 -30.89
CA GLN A 7 35.63 17.47 -29.76
C GLN A 7 35.09 16.23 -29.07
N PHE A 8 34.94 15.11 -29.79
CA PHE A 8 34.44 13.85 -29.24
C PHE A 8 35.52 13.01 -28.54
N SER A 9 36.80 13.32 -28.77
CA SER A 9 37.93 12.57 -28.19
C SER A 9 38.50 13.22 -26.92
N VAL A 10 38.04 14.42 -26.55
CA VAL A 10 38.58 15.16 -25.41
C VAL A 10 37.44 15.48 -24.44
N PHE A 11 37.64 15.16 -23.17
CA PHE A 11 36.76 15.55 -22.08
C PHE A 11 37.58 16.36 -21.06
N ASN A 12 36.96 17.38 -20.49
CA ASN A 12 37.61 18.22 -19.47
C ASN A 12 37.25 17.66 -18.09
N VAL A 13 38.27 17.32 -17.31
CA VAL A 13 38.11 16.93 -15.91
C VAL A 13 38.47 18.13 -15.03
N THR A 14 37.57 18.47 -14.12
CA THR A 14 37.74 19.54 -13.13
C THR A 14 37.55 18.96 -11.73
N ASN A 15 37.96 19.69 -10.70
CA ASN A 15 37.67 19.35 -9.31
C ASN A 15 36.17 19.30 -8.97
N VAL A 16 35.34 19.93 -9.81
CA VAL A 16 33.88 20.03 -9.65
C VAL A 16 33.09 19.09 -10.57
N GLY A 17 33.74 18.35 -11.47
CA GLY A 17 33.04 17.42 -12.37
C GLY A 17 33.75 17.15 -13.70
N ILE A 18 33.07 16.42 -14.58
CA ILE A 18 33.56 16.02 -15.92
C ILE A 18 32.67 16.65 -16.99
N GLN A 19 33.27 17.39 -17.91
CA GLN A 19 32.60 17.88 -19.12
C GLN A 19 32.90 16.94 -20.29
N VAL A 20 31.87 16.33 -20.87
CA VAL A 20 32.00 15.32 -21.94
C VAL A 20 30.90 15.47 -22.97
N TRP A 21 31.20 15.21 -24.25
CA TRP A 21 30.19 15.13 -25.31
C TRP A 21 29.70 13.70 -25.44
N LEU A 22 28.40 13.47 -25.22
CA LEU A 22 27.81 12.15 -25.32
C LEU A 22 26.52 12.19 -26.15
N PRO A 23 26.20 11.10 -26.89
CA PRO A 23 24.88 10.94 -27.47
C PRO A 23 23.84 10.84 -26.36
N ILE A 24 22.80 11.66 -26.44
CA ILE A 24 21.68 11.68 -25.53
C ILE A 24 20.39 11.30 -26.27
N LEU A 25 19.57 10.51 -25.62
CA LEU A 25 18.21 10.18 -26.02
C LEU A 25 17.29 10.91 -25.04
N PRO A 26 16.59 11.98 -25.47
CA PRO A 26 15.65 12.67 -24.60
C PRO A 26 14.53 11.71 -24.19
N CYS A 27 14.22 11.67 -22.90
CA CYS A 27 13.13 10.86 -22.37
C CYS A 27 11.81 11.58 -22.67
N GLY A 28 10.98 11.00 -23.54
CA GLY A 28 9.71 11.60 -23.96
C GLY A 28 8.81 11.96 -22.77
N GLY A 29 8.32 13.21 -22.75
CA GLY A 29 7.33 13.68 -21.79
C GLY A 29 7.87 14.25 -20.47
N ILE A 30 9.19 14.23 -20.23
CA ILE A 30 9.73 14.80 -18.97
C ILE A 30 10.93 15.70 -19.24
N SER A 31 10.72 17.01 -19.11
CA SER A 31 11.77 18.02 -19.26
C SER A 31 12.93 17.74 -18.30
N GLY A 32 14.16 17.80 -18.83
CA GLY A 32 15.39 17.62 -18.06
C GLY A 32 15.87 16.18 -17.88
N TYR A 33 15.19 15.17 -18.45
CA TYR A 33 15.63 13.77 -18.34
C TYR A 33 16.05 13.20 -19.68
N PHE A 34 17.17 12.50 -19.69
CA PHE A 34 17.69 11.90 -20.91
C PHE A 34 18.55 10.68 -20.59
N THR A 35 18.53 9.72 -21.50
CA THR A 35 19.41 8.55 -21.48
C THR A 35 20.67 8.88 -22.24
N VAL A 36 21.81 8.76 -21.61
CA VAL A 36 23.12 8.96 -22.22
C VAL A 36 23.69 7.63 -22.64
N ILE A 37 24.17 7.56 -23.87
CA ILE A 37 24.84 6.38 -24.41
C ILE A 37 26.33 6.55 -24.16
N LEU A 38 26.92 5.66 -23.36
CA LEU A 38 28.35 5.65 -23.14
C LEU A 38 29.06 4.97 -24.32
N PRO A 39 30.26 5.43 -24.72
CA PRO A 39 31.03 4.85 -25.82
C PRO A 39 31.74 3.56 -25.37
N CYS A 40 31.05 2.70 -24.63
CA CYS A 40 31.55 1.41 -24.15
C CYS A 40 30.44 0.35 -24.23
N LEU A 41 30.88 -0.91 -24.33
CA LEU A 41 30.01 -2.07 -24.39
C LEU A 41 30.10 -2.82 -23.06
N ASP A 42 28.99 -3.43 -22.66
CA ASP A 42 28.98 -4.41 -21.58
C ASP A 42 29.63 -5.74 -22.02
N ARG A 43 29.68 -6.71 -21.10
CA ARG A 43 30.25 -8.05 -21.38
C ARG A 43 29.52 -8.83 -22.48
N TYR A 44 28.36 -8.36 -22.93
CA TYR A 44 27.54 -8.95 -23.99
C TYR A 44 27.58 -8.15 -25.30
N GLY A 45 28.44 -7.12 -25.38
CA GLY A 45 28.53 -6.27 -26.56
C GLY A 45 27.38 -5.27 -26.71
N LYS A 46 26.58 -5.02 -25.65
CA LYS A 46 25.52 -4.00 -25.66
C LYS A 46 26.05 -2.66 -25.19
N LEU A 47 25.59 -1.58 -25.84
CA LEU A 47 25.92 -0.22 -25.42
C LEU A 47 25.46 0.02 -23.98
N ILE A 48 26.36 0.55 -23.15
CA ILE A 48 26.03 0.93 -21.79
C ILE A 48 25.30 2.27 -21.84
N THR A 49 24.17 2.36 -21.17
CA THR A 49 23.42 3.61 -21.02
C THR A 49 23.30 4.00 -19.56
N ILE A 50 23.26 5.31 -19.32
CA ILE A 50 22.97 5.89 -18.00
C ILE A 50 21.87 6.92 -18.15
N ASN A 51 20.87 6.91 -17.28
CA ASN A 51 19.87 7.98 -17.28
C ASN A 51 20.42 9.14 -16.46
N LEU A 52 20.22 10.36 -16.93
CA LEU A 52 20.63 11.57 -16.23
C LEU A 52 19.44 12.53 -16.06
N GLU A 53 19.46 13.31 -14.98
CA GLU A 53 18.55 14.42 -14.70
C GLU A 53 19.34 15.75 -14.70
N SER A 54 18.88 16.72 -15.49
CA SER A 54 19.38 18.09 -15.52
C SER A 54 18.89 18.85 -14.28
N ARG A 55 19.82 19.33 -13.44
CA ARG A 55 19.50 20.17 -12.29
C ARG A 55 19.55 21.66 -12.69
N GLY A 56 18.41 22.22 -13.08
CA GLY A 56 18.23 23.67 -13.31
C GLY A 56 18.62 24.17 -14.70
N LEU A 57 18.73 25.50 -14.85
CA LEU A 57 19.12 26.20 -16.09
C LEU A 57 20.62 26.03 -16.44
N GLY A 58 21.42 25.49 -15.51
CA GLY A 58 22.82 25.15 -15.73
C GLY A 58 22.97 23.70 -16.16
N LEU A 59 23.94 23.42 -17.04
CA LEU A 59 24.24 22.12 -17.67
C LEU A 59 24.65 20.99 -16.70
N SER A 60 24.49 21.17 -15.38
CA SER A 60 24.82 20.15 -14.39
C SER A 60 23.82 19.00 -14.44
N SER A 61 24.30 17.81 -14.77
CA SER A 61 23.49 16.59 -14.89
C SER A 61 23.90 15.58 -13.83
N GLY A 62 22.93 15.03 -13.08
CA GLY A 62 23.13 13.96 -12.11
C GLY A 62 22.62 12.63 -12.65
N ARG A 63 23.20 11.50 -12.19
CA ARG A 63 22.68 10.17 -12.57
C ARG A 63 21.25 10.03 -12.05
N CYS A 64 20.38 9.46 -12.89
CA CYS A 64 19.00 9.08 -12.62
C CYS A 64 18.88 7.59 -12.96
N LEU A 65 17.99 6.85 -12.30
CA LEU A 65 17.62 5.50 -12.69
C LEU A 65 16.17 5.58 -13.11
N GLY A 66 15.83 5.33 -14.37
CA GLY A 66 14.48 5.53 -14.90
C GLY A 66 14.35 4.86 -16.25
N LEU A 67 13.39 3.95 -16.45
CA LEU A 67 13.19 3.30 -17.74
C LEU A 67 12.32 4.20 -18.61
N ALA A 68 12.87 4.68 -19.72
CA ALA A 68 12.10 5.35 -20.76
C ALA A 68 11.84 4.34 -21.88
N HIS A 69 10.59 4.21 -22.34
CA HIS A 69 10.35 3.60 -23.64
C HIS A 69 11.03 4.46 -24.70
N ILE A 70 12.04 3.88 -25.37
CA ILE A 70 12.75 4.52 -26.47
C ILE A 70 11.76 4.61 -27.63
N ARG A 71 11.19 5.80 -27.87
CA ARG A 71 10.61 6.12 -29.18
C ARG A 71 11.75 6.21 -30.20
N ASP A 72 11.45 6.04 -31.48
CA ASP A 72 12.37 6.28 -32.60
C ASP A 72 12.83 7.75 -32.65
N VAL A 73 13.70 8.12 -31.72
CA VAL A 73 14.30 9.44 -31.59
C VAL A 73 15.78 9.25 -31.88
N CYS A 74 16.28 9.97 -32.88
CA CYS A 74 17.70 9.99 -33.18
C CYS A 74 18.47 10.56 -31.97
N PRO A 75 19.55 9.92 -31.51
CA PRO A 75 20.35 10.47 -30.43
C PRO A 75 20.98 11.80 -30.86
N GLU A 76 20.88 12.80 -29.98
CA GLU A 76 21.52 14.10 -30.16
C GLU A 76 22.86 14.12 -29.43
N PHE A 77 23.93 14.60 -30.05
CA PHE A 77 25.18 14.83 -29.32
C PHE A 77 25.11 16.16 -28.58
N ARG A 78 25.26 16.13 -27.25
CA ARG A 78 25.32 17.34 -26.41
C ARG A 78 26.52 17.31 -25.47
N SER A 79 27.04 18.50 -25.15
CA SER A 79 28.01 18.67 -24.07
C SER A 79 27.28 18.54 -22.74
N LEU A 80 27.70 17.56 -21.94
CA LEU A 80 27.18 17.29 -20.61
C LEU A 80 28.23 17.66 -19.57
N TYR A 81 27.80 18.31 -18.49
CA TYR A 81 28.63 18.54 -17.33
C TYR A 81 28.17 17.63 -16.18
N LEU A 82 28.90 16.54 -15.98
CA LEU A 82 28.68 15.57 -14.91
C LEU A 82 29.32 16.13 -13.63
N ALA A 83 28.56 16.94 -12.89
CA ALA A 83 29.04 17.57 -11.68
C ALA A 83 29.30 16.53 -10.58
N TYR A 84 30.45 16.63 -9.93
CA TYR A 84 30.71 15.96 -8.66
C TYR A 84 30.04 16.78 -7.56
N ALA A 85 28.76 16.51 -7.30
CA ALA A 85 28.04 17.13 -6.20
C ALA A 85 28.49 16.47 -4.88
N GLN A 86 29.57 16.98 -4.30
CA GLN A 86 29.86 16.70 -2.91
C GLN A 86 28.95 17.58 -2.07
N ASP A 87 27.82 17.04 -1.60
CA ASP A 87 27.04 17.73 -0.56
C ASP A 87 28.01 17.98 0.61
N THR A 88 28.33 19.26 0.82
CA THR A 88 29.25 19.73 1.87
C THR A 88 28.66 19.45 3.24
N GLU A 89 27.33 19.48 3.34
CA GLU A 89 26.56 19.05 4.50
C GLU A 89 26.12 17.60 4.32
N GLN A 90 26.61 16.72 5.18
CA GLN A 90 26.07 15.36 5.27
C GLN A 90 24.62 15.43 5.73
N LYS A 91 23.69 15.37 4.80
CA LYS A 91 22.26 15.28 5.10
C LYS A 91 21.93 13.83 5.42
N CYS A 92 21.55 13.59 6.67
CA CYS A 92 20.98 12.33 7.13
C CYS A 92 19.46 12.44 7.03
N HIS A 93 18.86 11.51 6.29
CA HIS A 93 17.42 11.41 6.13
C HIS A 93 16.91 10.24 6.96
N LYS A 94 16.01 10.54 7.89
CA LYS A 94 15.34 9.52 8.70
C LYS A 94 14.05 9.14 8.00
N ILE A 95 13.95 7.87 7.61
CA ILE A 95 12.73 7.25 7.12
C ILE A 95 12.12 6.47 8.29
N ARG A 96 10.92 6.83 8.71
CA ARG A 96 10.10 6.09 9.64
C ARG A 96 9.40 4.95 8.89
N LEU A 97 9.46 3.78 9.48
CA LEU A 97 8.97 2.53 8.95
C LEU A 97 7.79 2.06 9.80
N ASP A 98 6.61 1.94 9.21
CA ASP A 98 5.48 1.25 9.84
C ASP A 98 5.27 -0.11 9.16
N ASP A 99 5.88 -1.15 9.72
CA ASP A 99 5.75 -2.54 9.28
C ASP A 99 4.88 -3.37 10.24
N LYS A 100 4.23 -2.76 11.24
CA LYS A 100 3.46 -3.47 12.28
C LYS A 100 2.36 -4.35 11.70
N ARG A 101 1.77 -3.92 10.59
CA ARG A 101 0.69 -4.62 9.86
C ARG A 101 1.16 -5.97 9.28
N THR A 102 2.43 -6.10 8.92
CA THR A 102 2.99 -7.36 8.39
C THR A 102 2.83 -8.51 9.39
N SER A 103 3.05 -8.23 10.68
CA SER A 103 2.94 -9.20 11.77
C SER A 103 1.51 -9.73 11.97
N TRP A 104 0.49 -8.96 11.60
CA TRP A 104 -0.91 -9.39 11.71
C TRP A 104 -1.24 -10.55 10.75
N HIS A 105 -0.43 -10.71 9.72
CA HIS A 105 -0.55 -11.75 8.71
C HIS A 105 0.57 -12.80 8.82
N GLY A 106 1.27 -12.86 9.96
CA GLY A 106 2.34 -13.82 10.21
C GLY A 106 3.66 -13.54 9.49
N PHE A 107 3.77 -12.39 8.81
CA PHE A 107 5.05 -11.96 8.22
C PHE A 107 5.90 -11.29 9.29
N THR A 108 7.15 -11.73 9.40
CA THR A 108 8.12 -11.20 10.35
C THR A 108 9.32 -10.65 9.60
N ARG A 109 9.87 -9.51 10.05
CA ARG A 109 11.11 -8.95 9.51
C ARG A 109 12.27 -9.85 9.92
N CYS A 110 12.82 -10.62 8.98
CA CYS A 110 13.82 -11.63 9.27
C CYS A 110 15.27 -11.16 9.07
N GLY A 111 15.47 -10.00 8.44
CA GLY A 111 16.80 -9.37 8.37
C GLY A 111 16.83 -8.13 7.50
N THR A 112 17.98 -7.46 7.52
CA THR A 112 18.25 -6.25 6.73
C THR A 112 19.63 -6.33 6.07
N PHE A 113 19.82 -5.67 4.93
CA PHE A 113 21.08 -5.68 4.18
C PHE A 113 21.33 -4.32 3.51
N PRO A 114 22.56 -3.76 3.54
CA PRO A 114 23.80 -4.40 4.00
C PRO A 114 24.10 -4.22 5.49
N TRP A 115 23.36 -3.39 6.22
CA TRP A 115 23.54 -3.20 7.66
C TRP A 115 22.28 -3.53 8.44
N GLU A 116 22.44 -3.72 9.75
CA GLU A 116 21.37 -4.01 10.69
C GLU A 116 20.61 -2.74 11.09
N ILE A 117 19.29 -2.79 11.13
CA ILE A 117 18.44 -1.73 11.69
C ILE A 117 17.70 -2.27 12.91
N THR A 118 17.87 -1.59 14.03
CA THR A 118 17.05 -1.78 15.22
C THR A 118 15.92 -0.75 15.24
N GLY A 119 14.69 -1.21 15.48
CA GLY A 119 13.51 -0.35 15.56
C GLY A 119 12.82 -0.04 14.24
N ASP A 120 12.17 1.13 14.20
CA ASP A 120 11.23 1.60 13.18
C ASP A 120 11.77 2.79 12.38
N THR A 121 13.06 3.10 12.49
CA THR A 121 13.67 4.25 11.82
C THR A 121 14.92 3.85 11.05
N VAL A 122 14.93 4.14 9.75
CA VAL A 122 16.06 3.94 8.85
C VAL A 122 16.74 5.28 8.62
N THR A 123 18.03 5.37 8.93
CA THR A 123 18.81 6.59 8.61
C THR A 123 19.61 6.36 7.33
N LEU A 124 19.27 7.09 6.28
CA LEU A 124 19.99 7.09 5.01
C LEU A 124 20.86 8.34 4.91
N SER A 125 22.08 8.20 4.38
CA SER A 125 23.02 9.32 4.22
C SER A 125 23.41 9.50 2.76
N SER A 126 23.56 10.76 2.33
CA SER A 126 23.98 11.07 0.96
C SER A 126 25.41 10.60 0.63
N ARG A 127 26.23 10.27 1.63
CA ARG A 127 27.65 9.91 1.48
C ARG A 127 27.96 8.41 1.52
N GLY A 128 27.01 7.55 1.86
CA GLY A 128 27.30 6.12 1.94
C GLY A 128 26.08 5.22 2.05
N ASN A 129 25.30 5.41 3.11
CA ASN A 129 24.14 4.57 3.39
C ASN A 129 22.93 5.06 2.58
N THR A 130 23.03 5.02 1.27
CA THR A 130 21.97 5.52 0.38
C THR A 130 20.86 4.49 0.15
N PHE A 131 21.05 3.22 0.53
CA PHE A 131 20.12 2.15 0.20
C PHE A 131 20.18 0.96 1.16
N ILE A 132 19.02 0.47 1.59
CA ILE A 132 18.86 -0.72 2.43
C ILE A 132 17.73 -1.61 1.92
N VAL A 133 17.88 -2.91 2.11
CA VAL A 133 16.84 -3.91 1.89
C VAL A 133 16.37 -4.46 3.24
N LEU A 134 15.04 -4.52 3.42
CA LEU A 134 14.34 -5.16 4.52
C LEU A 134 13.71 -6.45 4.01
N VAL A 135 13.96 -7.59 4.66
CA VAL A 135 13.37 -8.88 4.25
C VAL A 135 12.29 -9.30 5.24
N TYR A 136 11.14 -9.68 4.71
CA TYR A 136 10.01 -10.21 5.46
C TYR A 136 9.73 -11.64 5.03
N ALA A 137 9.44 -12.51 6.00
CA ALA A 137 9.12 -13.91 5.74
C ALA A 137 7.94 -14.38 6.60
N ASN A 138 7.12 -15.24 6.01
CA ASN A 138 6.10 -16.01 6.71
C ASN A 138 6.36 -17.50 6.45
N ASN A 139 6.75 -18.22 7.50
CA ASN A 139 7.13 -19.63 7.42
C ASN A 139 5.93 -20.56 7.19
N ASP A 140 4.73 -20.17 7.64
CA ASP A 140 3.52 -20.98 7.53
C ASP A 140 3.07 -21.10 6.07
N VAL A 141 3.18 -19.98 5.33
CA VAL A 141 2.87 -19.95 3.89
C VAL A 141 4.11 -20.11 3.00
N ARG A 142 5.30 -20.19 3.60
CA ARG A 142 6.60 -20.32 2.92
C ARG A 142 6.84 -19.24 1.86
N CYS A 143 6.47 -18.00 2.18
CA CYS A 143 6.67 -16.85 1.32
C CYS A 143 7.62 -15.84 1.96
N ARG A 144 8.40 -15.15 1.14
CA ARG A 144 9.21 -14.00 1.55
C ARG A 144 9.18 -12.92 0.48
N PHE A 145 9.40 -11.69 0.92
CA PHE A 145 9.55 -10.54 0.05
C PHE A 145 10.58 -9.58 0.63
N ALA A 146 11.08 -8.70 -0.22
CA ALA A 146 12.07 -7.71 0.13
C ALA A 146 11.55 -6.32 -0.21
N VAL A 147 11.81 -5.37 0.68
CA VAL A 147 11.49 -3.96 0.51
C VAL A 147 12.80 -3.19 0.46
N GLY A 148 13.07 -2.54 -0.66
CA GLY A 148 14.19 -1.62 -0.81
C GLY A 148 13.80 -0.21 -0.41
N LEU A 149 14.58 0.42 0.47
CA LEU A 149 14.46 1.82 0.85
C LEU A 149 15.75 2.54 0.50
N GLY A 150 15.66 3.59 -0.30
CA GLY A 150 16.81 4.36 -0.75
C GLY A 150 16.61 5.87 -0.62
N TYR A 151 17.71 6.61 -0.69
CA TYR A 151 17.73 8.05 -0.78
C TYR A 151 18.66 8.44 -1.92
N TYR A 152 18.07 9.00 -2.97
CA TYR A 152 18.76 9.27 -4.22
C TYR A 152 18.40 10.65 -4.75
N LEU A 153 19.42 11.42 -5.14
CA LEU A 153 19.27 12.80 -5.65
C LEU A 153 18.43 13.74 -4.77
N GLY A 154 18.43 13.54 -3.46
CA GLY A 154 17.65 14.37 -2.55
C GLY A 154 16.21 13.88 -2.34
N ARG A 155 15.89 12.66 -2.78
CA ARG A 155 14.53 12.09 -2.71
C ARG A 155 14.56 10.69 -2.11
N PRO A 156 13.63 10.36 -1.21
CA PRO A 156 13.45 8.96 -0.80
C PRO A 156 12.92 8.15 -1.98
N TRP A 157 13.25 6.87 -1.99
CA TRP A 157 12.78 5.89 -2.94
C TRP A 157 12.44 4.60 -2.20
N ALA A 158 11.43 3.93 -2.71
CA ALA A 158 10.95 2.68 -2.17
C ALA A 158 10.54 1.75 -3.30
N SER A 159 10.84 0.47 -3.14
CA SER A 159 10.41 -0.58 -4.06
C SER A 159 10.24 -1.90 -3.32
N ILE A 160 9.44 -2.79 -3.89
CA ILE A 160 9.14 -4.09 -3.32
C ILE A 160 9.32 -5.17 -4.38
N ILE A 161 9.96 -6.27 -4.00
CA ILE A 161 10.11 -7.46 -4.84
C ILE A 161 9.77 -8.72 -4.04
N CYS A 162 9.35 -9.77 -4.72
CA CYS A 162 9.03 -11.05 -4.10
C CYS A 162 10.10 -12.10 -4.43
N ASP A 163 10.20 -13.14 -3.59
CA ASP A 163 11.03 -14.29 -3.91
C ASP A 163 10.30 -15.21 -4.90
N GLU A 164 10.71 -15.17 -6.17
CA GLU A 164 10.12 -15.96 -7.25
C GLU A 164 10.73 -17.37 -7.39
N TYR A 165 11.70 -17.76 -6.55
CA TYR A 165 12.46 -18.99 -6.76
C TYR A 165 11.57 -20.26 -6.71
N PRO A 166 11.73 -21.17 -7.69
CA PRO A 166 10.96 -22.41 -7.75
C PRO A 166 11.33 -23.36 -6.60
N THR A 167 10.30 -23.98 -6.01
CA THR A 167 10.32 -24.96 -4.90
C THR A 167 11.29 -26.13 -5.03
N ASN A 168 11.85 -26.35 -6.21
CA ASN A 168 12.68 -27.52 -6.49
C ASN A 168 14.10 -27.34 -5.94
N GLN A 169 14.51 -26.11 -5.64
CA GLN A 169 15.61 -25.85 -4.73
C GLN A 169 15.03 -25.88 -3.32
N GLU A 170 15.44 -26.84 -2.49
CA GLU A 170 15.02 -26.92 -1.11
C GLU A 170 15.13 -25.54 -0.45
N LEU A 171 13.97 -24.92 -0.21
CA LEU A 171 13.79 -23.60 0.40
C LEU A 171 14.52 -23.48 1.77
N ARG A 172 14.97 -24.62 2.31
CA ARG A 172 15.73 -24.76 3.55
C ARG A 172 17.14 -24.18 3.48
N SER A 173 17.72 -23.94 2.31
CA SER A 173 19.18 -23.67 2.23
C SER A 173 19.58 -22.26 1.83
N SER A 174 18.70 -21.44 1.26
CA SER A 174 19.03 -20.02 1.05
C SER A 174 18.68 -19.22 2.30
N SER A 175 19.70 -18.90 3.09
CA SER A 175 19.57 -17.96 4.20
C SER A 175 18.89 -16.67 3.70
N TRP A 176 18.08 -16.04 4.56
CA TRP A 176 17.46 -14.75 4.21
C TRP A 176 18.50 -13.75 3.71
N ALA A 177 19.75 -13.83 4.19
CA ALA A 177 20.87 -12.99 3.78
C ALA A 177 21.23 -13.16 2.29
N TYR A 178 21.16 -14.38 1.75
CA TYR A 178 21.38 -14.60 0.32
C TYR A 178 20.27 -13.95 -0.52
N PHE A 179 19.01 -14.12 -0.12
CA PHE A 179 17.90 -13.44 -0.77
C PHE A 179 18.00 -11.91 -0.63
N ALA A 180 18.38 -11.39 0.54
CA ALA A 180 18.56 -9.96 0.78
C ALA A 180 19.63 -9.37 -0.14
N LYS A 181 20.75 -10.07 -0.36
CA LYS A 181 21.81 -9.65 -1.28
C LYS A 181 21.33 -9.65 -2.73
N GLN A 182 20.65 -10.71 -3.17
CA GLN A 182 20.07 -10.73 -4.51
C GLN A 182 19.03 -9.61 -4.71
N ALA A 183 18.17 -9.41 -3.71
CA ALA A 183 17.20 -8.34 -3.70
C ALA A 183 17.89 -6.98 -3.76
N TYR A 184 19.00 -6.79 -3.05
CA TYR A 184 19.80 -5.59 -3.11
C TYR A 184 20.34 -5.34 -4.53
N ASP A 185 20.92 -6.35 -5.16
CA ASP A 185 21.46 -6.23 -6.53
C ASP A 185 20.34 -5.89 -7.54
N ILE A 186 19.19 -6.57 -7.47
CA ILE A 186 18.02 -6.31 -8.32
C ILE A 186 17.48 -4.88 -8.10
N LEU A 187 17.30 -4.50 -6.84
CA LEU A 187 16.70 -3.22 -6.46
C LEU A 187 17.64 -2.05 -6.73
N TRP A 188 18.96 -2.25 -6.63
CA TRP A 188 19.96 -1.24 -6.96
C TRP A 188 19.93 -0.85 -8.44
N ASP A 189 19.67 -1.83 -9.31
CA ASP A 189 19.53 -1.62 -10.75
C ASP A 189 18.08 -1.27 -11.16
N THR A 190 17.12 -1.35 -10.23
CA THR A 190 15.72 -1.02 -10.51
C THR A 190 15.57 0.48 -10.77
N PRO A 191 14.87 0.87 -11.85
CA PRO A 191 14.54 2.26 -12.11
C PRO A 191 13.88 2.94 -10.91
N ILE A 192 14.42 4.10 -10.53
CA ILE A 192 13.78 5.03 -9.61
C ILE A 192 12.64 5.68 -10.37
N GLU A 193 11.46 5.08 -10.26
CA GLU A 193 10.24 5.76 -10.66
C GLU A 193 10.14 7.10 -9.96
N LYS A 194 9.75 8.12 -10.71
CA LYS A 194 9.50 9.44 -10.16
C LYS A 194 8.28 9.35 -9.26
N SER A 195 8.54 9.20 -7.97
CA SER A 195 7.63 9.70 -6.95
C SER A 195 7.61 11.21 -7.13
N TYR A 196 6.65 11.71 -7.92
CA TYR A 196 6.17 13.07 -7.73
C TYR A 196 5.73 13.20 -6.25
N LEU A 197 5.62 14.41 -5.74
CA LEU A 197 5.34 14.77 -4.33
C LEU A 197 4.02 14.19 -3.74
N ARG A 198 3.42 13.20 -4.38
CA ARG A 198 2.26 12.46 -3.92
C ARG A 198 2.70 11.11 -3.39
N SER A 199 2.05 10.67 -2.34
CA SER A 199 2.28 9.34 -1.83
C SER A 199 2.11 8.27 -2.92
N THR A 200 3.02 7.30 -2.94
CA THR A 200 3.05 6.24 -3.96
C THR A 200 2.78 4.90 -3.32
N MET A 201 1.93 4.10 -3.94
CA MET A 201 1.68 2.72 -3.54
C MET A 201 2.22 1.76 -4.60
N LYS A 202 3.12 0.86 -4.18
CA LYS A 202 3.60 -0.27 -4.98
C LYS A 202 3.18 -1.56 -4.33
N GLY A 203 2.85 -2.57 -5.11
CA GLY A 203 2.47 -3.87 -4.60
C GLY A 203 3.01 -5.01 -5.45
N VAL A 204 3.29 -6.13 -4.80
CA VAL A 204 3.66 -7.38 -5.46
C VAL A 204 2.84 -8.52 -4.87
N HIS A 205 2.22 -9.30 -5.76
CA HIS A 205 1.55 -10.53 -5.36
C HIS A 205 2.60 -11.56 -4.96
N LEU A 206 2.48 -12.12 -3.76
CA LEU A 206 3.46 -13.08 -3.27
C LEU A 206 3.24 -14.44 -3.94
N PRO A 207 4.25 -14.99 -4.64
CA PRO A 207 4.12 -16.21 -5.41
C PRO A 207 3.52 -17.34 -4.59
N ARG A 208 2.54 -18.04 -5.18
CA ARG A 208 1.90 -19.24 -4.61
C ARG A 208 1.18 -18.99 -3.28
N SER A 209 0.76 -17.76 -3.06
CA SER A 209 -0.01 -17.41 -1.87
C SER A 209 -1.24 -16.60 -2.24
N ILE A 210 -2.10 -16.41 -1.26
CA ILE A 210 -3.22 -15.48 -1.35
C ILE A 210 -2.82 -14.08 -0.90
N TRP A 211 -1.53 -13.78 -0.71
CA TRP A 211 -1.07 -12.53 -0.13
C TRP A 211 -0.55 -11.56 -1.19
N ASP A 212 -0.75 -10.27 -0.95
CA ASP A 212 -0.24 -9.13 -1.70
C ASP A 212 0.55 -8.28 -0.70
N ALA A 213 1.84 -8.07 -0.98
CA ALA A 213 2.69 -7.21 -0.18
C ALA A 213 2.73 -5.83 -0.80
N ARG A 214 2.58 -4.80 0.02
CA ARG A 214 2.47 -3.41 -0.44
C ARG A 214 3.43 -2.52 0.31
N ILE A 215 3.95 -1.55 -0.39
CA ILE A 215 4.66 -0.41 0.18
C ILE A 215 3.93 0.87 -0.18
N ILE A 216 3.64 1.67 0.84
CA ILE A 216 2.99 2.97 0.72
C ILE A 216 3.97 4.00 1.28
N VAL A 217 4.42 4.92 0.43
CA VAL A 217 5.30 6.02 0.81
C VAL A 217 4.41 7.24 0.97
N SER A 218 4.10 7.63 2.21
CA SER A 218 3.12 8.71 2.49
C SER A 218 3.72 10.11 2.46
N SER A 219 5.01 10.23 2.80
CA SER A 219 5.73 11.49 2.84
C SER A 219 7.18 11.27 2.42
N ALA A 220 8.00 12.34 2.43
CA ALA A 220 9.43 12.19 2.19
C ALA A 220 10.14 11.33 3.26
N THR A 221 9.46 11.01 4.37
CA THR A 221 10.05 10.34 5.53
C THR A 221 9.25 9.16 6.03
N ASP A 222 8.04 8.90 5.58
CA ASP A 222 7.19 7.86 6.18
C ASP A 222 6.84 6.78 5.16
N VAL A 223 7.24 5.54 5.48
CA VAL A 223 7.02 4.35 4.66
C VAL A 223 6.23 3.32 5.46
N MET A 224 5.08 2.91 4.95
CA MET A 224 4.26 1.84 5.50
C MET A 224 4.38 0.58 4.64
N ILE A 225 4.53 -0.57 5.28
CA ILE A 225 4.52 -1.88 4.63
C ILE A 225 3.26 -2.62 5.09
N ASP A 226 2.42 -2.96 4.13
CA ASP A 226 1.14 -3.63 4.39
C ASP A 226 1.09 -5.00 3.69
N ILE A 227 0.32 -5.91 4.28
CA ILE A 227 0.04 -7.22 3.71
C ILE A 227 -1.48 -7.36 3.64
N GLU A 228 -1.99 -7.65 2.45
CA GLU A 228 -3.40 -7.96 2.29
C GLU A 228 -3.62 -9.28 1.59
N GLN A 229 -4.81 -9.83 1.75
CA GLN A 229 -5.20 -11.02 0.99
C GLN A 229 -5.58 -10.59 -0.44
N CYS A 230 -4.77 -10.94 -1.45
CA CYS A 230 -5.16 -10.83 -2.85
C CYS A 230 -6.39 -11.72 -3.07
N PRO A 231 -7.50 -11.18 -3.60
CA PRO A 231 -8.73 -11.95 -3.84
C PRO A 231 -8.63 -12.87 -5.08
N GLY A 232 -7.42 -13.20 -5.54
CA GLY A 232 -7.17 -14.08 -6.69
C GLY A 232 -7.25 -13.42 -8.06
N CYS A 233 -7.28 -12.09 -8.16
CA CYS A 233 -7.38 -11.35 -9.43
C CYS A 233 -6.10 -10.60 -9.85
N CYS A 234 -4.99 -10.78 -9.14
CA CYS A 234 -3.75 -10.05 -9.40
C CYS A 234 -2.93 -10.77 -10.49
N THR A 235 -3.14 -10.46 -11.77
CA THR A 235 -2.25 -10.92 -12.87
C THR A 235 -1.29 -9.80 -13.23
N GLY A 236 -0.16 -9.74 -12.51
CA GLY A 236 0.96 -8.83 -12.82
C GLY A 236 1.25 -7.79 -11.74
N PRO A 237 2.41 -7.10 -11.84
CA PRO A 237 2.74 -5.96 -11.01
C PRO A 237 1.65 -4.89 -11.16
N ARG A 238 1.11 -4.41 -10.03
CA ARG A 238 0.08 -3.35 -10.06
C ARG A 238 0.76 -2.03 -10.39
N GLU A 239 0.19 -1.29 -11.35
CA GLU A 239 0.62 0.07 -11.64
C GLU A 239 0.44 0.95 -10.40
N CYS A 240 1.44 1.82 -10.16
CA CYS A 240 1.46 2.74 -9.05
C CYS A 240 0.20 3.61 -9.04
N THR A 241 -0.62 3.47 -8.00
CA THR A 241 -1.73 4.42 -7.79
C THR A 241 -1.23 5.55 -6.88
N PRO A 242 -1.26 6.81 -7.33
CA PRO A 242 -0.94 7.94 -6.46
C PRO A 242 -1.97 8.04 -5.33
N MET A 243 -1.52 8.22 -4.11
CA MET A 243 -2.33 8.46 -2.91
C MET A 243 -2.03 9.90 -2.40
N ALA A 244 -2.78 10.43 -1.42
CA ALA A 244 -2.37 11.64 -0.68
C ALA A 244 -1.91 11.33 0.77
N ASP A 245 -1.33 12.36 1.38
CA ASP A 245 -0.26 12.29 2.39
C ASP A 245 -0.69 11.93 3.83
N HIS A 246 -1.67 11.03 4.03
CA HIS A 246 -2.14 10.66 5.38
C HIS A 246 -1.63 9.26 5.81
N PRO A 247 -0.76 9.15 6.83
CA PRO A 247 0.04 7.93 7.05
C PRO A 247 -0.68 6.76 7.75
N TRP A 248 -1.85 6.96 8.36
CA TRP A 248 -2.27 6.07 9.46
C TRP A 248 -3.39 5.09 9.16
N VAL A 249 -4.02 5.21 8.00
CA VAL A 249 -5.04 4.25 7.55
C VAL A 249 -4.96 4.20 6.02
N PRO A 250 -5.15 3.02 5.39
CA PRO A 250 -5.02 2.86 3.96
C PRO A 250 -6.21 3.55 3.25
N TRP A 251 -6.25 4.87 3.21
CA TRP A 251 -7.19 5.64 2.40
C TRP A 251 -6.45 6.24 1.23
N THR A 252 -7.04 6.20 0.03
CA THR A 252 -6.65 7.14 -1.02
C THR A 252 -7.31 8.46 -0.66
N SER A 253 -6.58 9.33 0.03
CA SER A 253 -6.98 10.73 0.07
C SER A 253 -6.72 11.30 -1.32
N GLU A 254 -7.76 11.75 -2.00
CA GLU A 254 -7.60 12.75 -3.04
C GLU A 254 -7.85 14.06 -2.30
N SER A 255 -6.78 14.75 -1.90
CA SER A 255 -6.91 15.98 -1.12
C SER A 255 -7.50 17.10 -2.00
N TYR A 256 -8.82 17.15 -2.08
CA TYR A 256 -9.59 18.24 -2.70
C TYR A 256 -9.80 19.43 -1.75
N GLY A 257 -9.22 19.38 -0.54
CA GLY A 257 -9.40 20.42 0.45
C GLY A 257 -8.79 21.77 0.05
N SER A 258 -9.62 22.81 0.11
CA SER A 258 -9.20 24.21 -0.06
C SER A 258 -8.57 24.79 1.22
N HIS A 259 -8.81 24.16 2.37
CA HIS A 259 -8.44 24.66 3.69
C HIS A 259 -7.35 23.83 4.35
N GLU A 260 -6.26 24.46 4.79
CA GLU A 260 -5.19 23.79 5.54
C GLU A 260 -5.28 24.14 7.03
N LEU A 261 -5.26 23.13 7.90
CA LEU A 261 -5.23 23.25 9.36
C LEU A 261 -4.27 22.21 9.96
N GLU A 262 -3.80 22.45 11.18
CA GLU A 262 -3.10 21.46 11.97
C GLU A 262 -4.08 20.73 12.90
N LEU A 263 -4.08 19.40 12.88
CA LEU A 263 -4.90 18.53 13.70
C LEU A 263 -3.97 17.65 14.55
N GLY A 264 -3.94 17.89 15.86
CA GLY A 264 -3.04 17.16 16.77
C GLY A 264 -1.56 17.26 16.38
N GLY A 265 -1.15 18.40 15.80
CA GLY A 265 0.22 18.67 15.34
C GLY A 265 0.54 18.21 13.91
N TYR A 266 -0.45 17.73 13.15
CA TYR A 266 -0.28 17.30 11.76
C TYR A 266 -1.05 18.21 10.80
N SER A 267 -0.42 18.69 9.72
CA SER A 267 -1.14 19.46 8.69
C SER A 267 -2.12 18.58 7.92
N ALA A 268 -3.33 19.08 7.70
CA ALA A 268 -4.43 18.39 7.03
C ALA A 268 -5.15 19.29 6.01
N ARG A 269 -5.44 18.65 4.86
CA ARG A 269 -6.35 19.03 3.76
C ARG A 269 -7.84 18.96 4.08
N LEU A 270 -8.58 20.05 4.32
CA LEU A 270 -10.02 19.99 4.59
C LEU A 270 -10.88 20.66 3.50
N CYS A 271 -12.05 20.08 3.24
CA CYS A 271 -13.09 20.59 2.36
C CYS A 271 -14.08 21.47 3.15
N GLU A 272 -14.58 22.53 2.52
CA GLU A 272 -15.63 23.40 3.08
C GLU A 272 -17.01 22.74 2.96
N CYS A 273 -17.81 22.80 4.02
CA CYS A 273 -19.16 22.27 4.03
C CYS A 273 -20.16 23.33 3.52
N ILE A 274 -20.64 23.17 2.28
CA ILE A 274 -21.61 24.09 1.68
C ILE A 274 -23.03 23.55 1.86
N GLY A 275 -23.72 24.05 2.90
CA GLY A 275 -25.18 23.97 3.03
C GLY A 275 -25.79 22.59 3.35
N LYS A 276 -24.99 21.55 3.60
CA LYS A 276 -25.48 20.23 4.03
C LYS A 276 -25.01 19.89 5.44
N GLU A 277 -25.83 19.17 6.19
CA GLU A 277 -25.41 18.62 7.48
C GLU A 277 -24.55 17.37 7.21
N ILE A 278 -23.24 17.57 7.08
CA ILE A 278 -22.25 16.49 7.03
C ILE A 278 -21.80 16.20 8.45
N VAL A 279 -21.83 14.93 8.84
CA VAL A 279 -21.35 14.47 10.15
C VAL A 279 -20.26 13.41 10.01
N LEU A 280 -19.49 13.22 11.08
CA LEU A 280 -18.44 12.20 11.12
C LEU A 280 -19.01 10.82 10.80
N GLY A 281 -18.32 10.08 9.92
CA GLY A 281 -18.72 8.73 9.54
C GLY A 281 -19.75 8.66 8.41
N ASP A 282 -20.22 9.80 7.88
CA ASP A 282 -21.05 9.78 6.68
C ASP A 282 -20.29 9.15 5.52
N TYR A 283 -20.97 8.30 4.75
CA TYR A 283 -20.43 7.77 3.50
C TYR A 283 -21.38 8.02 2.33
N GLY A 284 -20.83 8.11 1.13
CA GLY A 284 -21.62 8.45 -0.06
C GLY A 284 -20.81 8.63 -1.33
N ASP A 285 -21.46 9.20 -2.34
CA ASP A 285 -20.81 9.55 -3.60
C ASP A 285 -20.17 10.94 -3.49
N TYR A 286 -18.95 11.09 -3.99
CA TYR A 286 -18.28 12.38 -4.13
C TYR A 286 -18.11 12.67 -5.63
N SER A 287 -18.72 13.76 -6.11
CA SER A 287 -18.58 14.19 -7.50
C SER A 287 -17.47 15.24 -7.64
N SER A 288 -17.01 15.47 -8.88
CA SER A 288 -16.01 16.50 -9.21
C SER A 288 -16.44 17.92 -8.83
N ASP A 289 -17.74 18.16 -8.67
CA ASP A 289 -18.29 19.47 -8.31
C ASP A 289 -18.23 19.72 -6.79
N GLU A 290 -17.36 18.99 -6.08
CA GLU A 290 -17.14 19.05 -4.62
C GLU A 290 -18.42 18.76 -3.80
N ASN A 291 -19.42 18.16 -4.43
CA ASN A 291 -20.70 17.89 -3.82
C ASN A 291 -20.72 16.46 -3.27
N PHE A 292 -20.51 16.34 -1.97
CA PHE A 292 -20.76 15.08 -1.26
C PHE A 292 -22.27 14.78 -1.19
N LYS A 293 -22.66 13.59 -1.64
CA LYS A 293 -24.03 13.08 -1.54
C LYS A 293 -24.06 11.91 -0.55
N ARG A 294 -24.44 12.21 0.69
CA ARG A 294 -24.62 11.21 1.76
C ARG A 294 -25.55 10.09 1.32
N ARG A 295 -25.12 8.84 1.53
CA ARG A 295 -25.91 7.61 1.35
C ARG A 295 -26.24 6.94 2.68
N GLY A 296 -25.41 7.15 3.69
CA GLY A 296 -25.64 6.64 5.05
C GLY A 296 -24.54 7.13 5.99
N ASN A 297 -24.52 6.58 7.20
CA ASN A 297 -23.50 6.85 8.21
C ASN A 297 -23.03 5.54 8.83
N ILE A 298 -21.72 5.37 8.96
CA ILE A 298 -21.17 4.12 9.49
C ILE A 298 -21.58 3.85 10.94
N PHE A 299 -21.80 4.88 11.76
CA PHE A 299 -22.23 4.68 13.15
C PHE A 299 -23.71 4.31 13.24
N GLU A 300 -24.53 4.70 12.26
CA GLU A 300 -25.90 4.20 12.10
C GLU A 300 -25.88 2.72 11.74
N ASP A 301 -25.06 2.36 10.73
CA ASP A 301 -24.83 0.97 10.32
C ASP A 301 -24.32 0.07 11.47
N MET A 302 -23.45 0.59 12.35
CA MET A 302 -22.99 -0.13 13.54
C MET A 302 -24.16 -0.50 14.46
N ARG A 303 -25.03 0.48 14.74
CA ARG A 303 -26.18 0.30 15.62
C ARG A 303 -27.14 -0.74 15.04
N GLU A 304 -27.37 -0.73 13.73
CA GLU A 304 -28.20 -1.73 13.05
C GLU A 304 -27.65 -3.15 13.19
N LEU A 305 -26.33 -3.31 13.29
CA LEU A 305 -25.66 -4.59 13.54
C LEU A 305 -25.51 -4.95 15.02
N GLY A 306 -26.08 -4.15 15.93
CA GLY A 306 -25.96 -4.35 17.37
C GLY A 306 -24.58 -4.04 17.94
N ILE A 307 -23.76 -3.27 17.21
CA ILE A 307 -22.47 -2.78 17.67
C ILE A 307 -22.68 -1.40 18.29
N ASP A 308 -22.31 -1.24 19.55
CA ASP A 308 -22.42 0.04 20.25
C ASP A 308 -21.29 1.01 19.82
N PRO A 309 -21.58 2.10 19.10
CA PRO A 309 -20.55 3.06 18.67
C PRO A 309 -19.99 3.89 19.84
N THR A 310 -20.58 3.81 21.04
CA THR A 310 -20.07 4.49 22.23
C THR A 310 -18.97 3.71 22.96
N ASP A 311 -18.74 2.45 22.57
CA ASP A 311 -17.59 1.68 23.07
C ASP A 311 -16.30 2.46 22.82
N SER A 312 -15.42 2.44 23.83
CA SER A 312 -14.08 3.02 23.78
C SER A 312 -13.29 2.71 22.51
N VAL A 313 -13.49 1.53 21.92
CA VAL A 313 -12.80 1.08 20.70
C VAL A 313 -13.29 1.81 19.44
N TYR A 314 -14.52 2.32 19.47
CA TYR A 314 -15.19 2.96 18.34
C TYR A 314 -15.42 4.46 18.54
N ARG A 315 -15.10 4.97 19.72
CA ARG A 315 -15.22 6.39 20.06
C ARG A 315 -14.34 7.24 19.14
N SER A 316 -14.90 8.34 18.65
CA SER A 316 -14.15 9.31 17.85
C SER A 316 -12.94 9.86 18.62
N VAL A 317 -11.86 10.11 17.88
CA VAL A 317 -10.65 10.74 18.40
C VAL A 317 -10.87 12.25 18.35
N VAL A 318 -10.66 12.90 19.49
CA VAL A 318 -10.68 14.36 19.59
C VAL A 318 -9.27 14.89 19.42
N SER A 319 -9.09 15.82 18.50
CA SER A 319 -7.81 16.47 18.22
C SER A 319 -7.93 17.97 18.42
N ASP A 320 -6.90 18.57 19.02
CA ASP A 320 -6.74 20.02 19.04
C ASP A 320 -6.53 20.53 17.60
N VAL A 321 -7.13 21.68 17.30
CA VAL A 321 -7.06 22.33 15.99
C VAL A 321 -6.24 23.60 16.10
N SER A 322 -5.20 23.73 15.27
CA SER A 322 -4.36 24.92 15.17
C SER A 322 -4.21 25.38 13.72
N SER A 323 -3.72 26.61 13.53
CA SER A 323 -3.43 27.13 12.19
C SER A 323 -2.06 26.63 11.75
N SER A 324 -1.95 26.14 10.50
CA SER A 324 -0.69 25.64 9.94
C SER A 324 0.38 26.72 9.73
N LYS A 325 -0.03 28.00 9.72
CA LYS A 325 0.86 29.14 9.56
C LYS A 325 0.69 30.08 10.74
N ARG A 326 1.81 30.56 11.29
CA ARG A 326 1.80 31.66 12.26
C ARG A 326 1.32 32.92 11.56
N VAL A 327 0.01 33.14 11.55
CA VAL A 327 -0.58 34.36 11.00
C VAL A 327 -0.21 35.50 11.93
N LEU A 328 0.62 36.42 11.46
CA LEU A 328 1.08 37.59 12.21
C LEU A 328 -0.02 38.68 12.31
N ARG A 329 -1.28 38.31 12.57
CA ARG A 329 -2.40 39.27 12.60
C ARG A 329 -2.68 39.76 14.03
N ARG A 330 -2.91 41.07 14.13
CA ARG A 330 -3.16 41.84 15.37
C ARG A 330 -4.53 41.60 16.03
N SER A 331 -5.38 40.74 15.46
CA SER A 331 -6.80 40.64 15.82
C SER A 331 -7.30 39.24 16.17
N GLN A 332 -6.42 38.23 16.30
CA GLN A 332 -6.85 36.92 16.80
C GLN A 332 -7.18 37.02 18.29
N THR A 333 -8.42 36.68 18.65
CA THR A 333 -8.70 36.34 20.04
C THR A 333 -8.00 35.02 20.36
N GLN A 334 -7.75 34.73 21.64
CA GLN A 334 -7.02 33.55 22.08
C GLN A 334 -7.65 32.21 21.62
N HIS A 335 -8.89 32.22 21.12
CA HIS A 335 -9.67 31.02 20.78
C HIS A 335 -9.98 30.86 19.28
N ASP A 336 -9.49 31.77 18.43
CA ASP A 336 -9.77 31.73 17.00
C ASP A 336 -8.65 31.02 16.24
N VAL A 337 -9.02 30.11 15.35
CA VAL A 337 -8.11 29.45 14.42
C VAL A 337 -8.44 29.87 13.01
N VAL A 338 -7.42 30.30 12.26
CA VAL A 338 -7.56 30.70 10.86
C VAL A 338 -7.12 29.55 9.97
N SER A 339 -8.03 29.07 9.13
CA SER A 339 -7.71 28.20 8.02
C SER A 339 -7.48 29.02 6.75
N HIS A 340 -6.38 28.75 6.07
CA HIS A 340 -6.04 29.42 4.83
C HIS A 340 -6.58 28.64 3.63
N SER A 341 -7.27 29.35 2.74
CA SER A 341 -7.51 28.90 1.37
C SER A 341 -6.81 29.80 0.35
N TRP A 342 -6.86 29.40 -0.92
CA TRP A 342 -6.25 30.14 -2.03
C TRP A 342 -6.90 31.53 -2.29
N GLY A 343 -8.04 31.83 -1.66
CA GLY A 343 -8.74 33.11 -1.85
C GLY A 343 -9.21 33.78 -0.57
N GLU A 344 -9.70 33.00 0.40
CA GLU A 344 -10.40 33.50 1.58
C GLU A 344 -9.91 32.80 2.85
N ASN A 345 -9.81 33.53 3.95
CA ASN A 345 -9.50 32.94 5.25
C ASN A 345 -10.80 32.53 5.94
N LEU A 346 -10.85 31.32 6.47
CA LEU A 346 -11.96 30.87 7.30
C LEU A 346 -11.53 30.93 8.75
N VAL A 347 -12.21 31.74 9.56
CA VAL A 347 -11.96 31.85 10.99
C VAL A 347 -12.92 30.94 11.74
N LEU A 348 -12.38 30.07 12.58
CA LEU A 348 -13.10 29.08 13.37
C LEU A 348 -12.98 29.44 14.85
N HIS A 349 -14.10 29.59 15.54
CA HIS A 349 -14.14 29.90 16.97
C HIS A 349 -14.25 28.63 17.81
N GLN A 350 -13.28 28.40 18.69
CA GLN A 350 -13.17 27.19 19.52
C GLN A 350 -13.29 25.88 18.71
N PRO A 351 -12.49 25.71 17.65
CA PRO A 351 -12.58 24.51 16.82
C PRO A 351 -12.11 23.27 17.56
N LYS A 352 -12.75 22.14 17.25
CA LYS A 352 -12.45 20.81 17.74
C LYS A 352 -12.45 19.83 16.59
N GLY A 353 -11.34 19.11 16.40
CA GLY A 353 -11.26 18.08 15.37
C GLY A 353 -11.83 16.77 15.91
N LEU A 354 -12.79 16.18 15.20
CA LEU A 354 -13.27 14.83 15.47
C LEU A 354 -12.88 13.93 14.31
N SER A 355 -12.14 12.86 14.59
CA SER A 355 -11.71 11.87 13.60
C SER A 355 -12.22 10.48 13.93
N LEU A 356 -12.32 9.62 12.93
CA LEU A 356 -12.62 8.21 13.14
C LEU A 356 -11.54 7.53 14.00
N PRO A 357 -11.91 6.51 14.79
CA PRO A 357 -10.98 5.79 15.65
C PRO A 357 -9.88 5.10 14.84
N ASN A 358 -8.62 5.32 15.22
CA ASN A 358 -7.47 4.63 14.66
C ASN A 358 -7.15 3.36 15.46
N HIS A 359 -8.09 2.40 15.46
CA HIS A 359 -7.94 1.13 16.14
C HIS A 359 -8.09 -0.05 15.18
N LYS A 360 -7.32 -1.13 15.40
CA LYS A 360 -7.33 -2.33 14.55
C LYS A 360 -8.73 -2.92 14.39
N THR A 361 -9.53 -2.96 15.45
CA THR A 361 -10.91 -3.46 15.42
C THR A 361 -11.80 -2.65 14.48
N PHE A 362 -11.65 -1.32 14.49
CA PHE A 362 -12.42 -0.46 13.58
C PHE A 362 -11.95 -0.59 12.13
N GLU A 363 -10.65 -0.75 11.90
CA GLU A 363 -10.14 -1.07 10.56
C GLU A 363 -10.70 -2.40 10.02
N LEU A 364 -10.76 -3.43 10.88
CA LEU A 364 -11.36 -4.71 10.51
C LEU A 364 -12.86 -4.57 10.18
N LEU A 365 -13.57 -3.70 10.90
CA LEU A 365 -14.98 -3.39 10.61
C LEU A 365 -15.13 -2.73 9.22
N LEU A 366 -14.32 -1.72 8.91
CA LEU A 366 -14.33 -1.07 7.60
C LEU A 366 -13.98 -2.04 6.46
N LYS A 367 -13.03 -2.96 6.72
CA LYS A 367 -12.70 -4.06 5.81
C LYS A 367 -13.87 -5.03 5.62
N ALA A 368 -14.60 -5.36 6.68
CA ALA A 368 -15.78 -6.23 6.59
C ALA A 368 -16.89 -5.61 5.74
N TRP A 369 -17.03 -4.30 5.75
CA TRP A 369 -18.02 -3.58 4.94
C TRP A 369 -17.58 -3.23 3.52
N CYS A 370 -16.38 -3.62 3.11
CA CYS A 370 -15.85 -3.25 1.80
C CYS A 370 -16.74 -3.61 0.62
N THR A 371 -17.50 -4.71 0.72
CA THR A 371 -18.42 -5.16 -0.34
C THR A 371 -19.67 -4.29 -0.42
N ARG A 372 -20.22 -3.87 0.73
CA ARG A 372 -21.42 -3.02 0.80
C ARG A 372 -21.10 -1.58 0.43
N LEU A 373 -19.92 -1.10 0.84
CA LEU A 373 -19.53 0.30 0.73
C LEU A 373 -18.56 0.56 -0.44
N ALA A 374 -18.40 -0.41 -1.35
CA ALA A 374 -17.53 -0.30 -2.51
C ALA A 374 -17.84 0.95 -3.33
N GLY A 375 -16.80 1.69 -3.71
CA GLY A 375 -16.91 2.91 -4.50
C GLY A 375 -17.35 4.17 -3.75
N ASN A 376 -17.88 4.05 -2.53
CA ASN A 376 -18.23 5.21 -1.72
C ASN A 376 -16.99 5.87 -1.12
N PHE A 377 -17.13 7.15 -0.78
CA PHE A 377 -16.21 7.91 0.04
C PHE A 377 -16.73 7.97 1.48
N LEU A 378 -15.82 8.20 2.43
CA LEU A 378 -16.10 8.25 3.86
C LEU A 378 -15.61 9.58 4.46
N VAL A 379 -16.45 10.24 5.23
CA VAL A 379 -16.08 11.40 6.04
C VAL A 379 -15.31 10.91 7.26
N THR A 380 -13.99 11.03 7.22
CA THR A 380 -13.08 10.48 8.24
C THR A 380 -12.73 11.48 9.33
N THR A 381 -12.88 12.77 9.06
CA THR A 381 -12.68 13.85 10.03
C THR A 381 -13.67 14.98 9.81
N VAL A 382 -14.14 15.61 10.88
CA VAL A 382 -14.94 16.84 10.86
C VAL A 382 -14.35 17.84 11.84
N ILE A 383 -14.46 19.14 11.54
CA ILE A 383 -14.14 20.20 12.49
C ILE A 383 -15.43 20.75 13.04
N GLU A 384 -15.66 20.55 14.33
CA GLU A 384 -16.74 21.20 15.06
C GLU A 384 -16.28 22.57 15.55
N CYS A 385 -17.13 23.59 15.45
CA CYS A 385 -16.86 24.88 16.08
C CYS A 385 -18.15 25.52 16.62
N SER A 386 -17.99 26.50 17.49
CA SER A 386 -19.13 27.25 18.06
C SER A 386 -19.58 28.40 17.16
N GLU A 387 -18.68 28.94 16.34
CA GLU A 387 -18.96 29.93 15.32
C GLU A 387 -17.89 29.86 14.22
N PHE A 388 -18.23 30.28 13.00
CA PHE A 388 -17.25 30.50 11.94
C PHE A 388 -17.67 31.68 11.05
N TYR A 389 -16.69 32.29 10.39
CA TYR A 389 -16.90 33.36 9.42
C TYR A 389 -15.72 33.46 8.46
N LYS A 390 -15.95 34.12 7.32
CA LYS A 390 -14.90 34.40 6.34
C LYS A 390 -14.26 35.75 6.64
N ASP A 391 -12.96 35.85 6.44
CA ASP A 391 -12.20 37.09 6.54
C ASP A 391 -11.62 37.44 5.18
N ASP A 392 -11.82 38.70 4.77
CA ASP A 392 -11.15 39.25 3.59
C ASP A 392 -9.64 39.48 3.83
N ARG A 393 -8.96 39.95 2.78
CA ARG A 393 -7.51 40.24 2.84
C ARG A 393 -7.19 41.38 3.82
N GLU A 394 -8.15 42.25 4.09
CA GLU A 394 -8.08 43.34 5.06
C GLU A 394 -8.41 42.89 6.49
N GLY A 395 -8.92 41.66 6.68
CA GLY A 395 -9.33 41.11 7.97
C GLY A 395 -10.68 41.62 8.45
N ARG A 396 -11.53 42.05 7.52
CA ARG A 396 -12.94 42.35 7.81
C ARG A 396 -13.74 41.06 7.72
N ARG A 397 -14.61 40.89 8.72
CA ARG A 397 -15.54 39.79 8.83
C ARG A 397 -16.60 39.89 7.72
N MET A 398 -16.67 38.86 6.90
CA MET A 398 -17.64 38.66 5.84
C MET A 398 -18.64 37.58 6.25
N ASP A 399 -19.90 37.75 5.85
CA ASP A 399 -20.86 36.65 5.89
C ASP A 399 -20.55 35.62 4.79
N MET A 400 -21.23 34.47 4.84
CA MET A 400 -21.05 33.41 3.83
C MET A 400 -21.51 33.83 2.42
N GLY A 401 -22.28 34.92 2.31
CA GLY A 401 -22.68 35.53 1.04
C GLY A 401 -21.66 36.55 0.50
N GLY A 402 -20.53 36.75 1.19
CA GLY A 402 -19.49 37.70 0.82
C GLY A 402 -19.82 39.16 1.14
N ASN A 403 -20.90 39.44 1.89
CA ASN A 403 -21.22 40.80 2.32
C ASN A 403 -20.54 41.11 3.66
N PRO A 404 -20.13 42.38 3.90
CA PRO A 404 -19.63 42.79 5.21
C PRO A 404 -20.67 42.51 6.30
N ALA A 405 -20.30 41.72 7.30
CA ALA A 405 -21.23 41.40 8.37
C ALA A 405 -21.58 42.68 9.15
N SER A 406 -22.88 42.96 9.31
CA SER A 406 -23.32 44.13 10.07
C SER A 406 -22.88 43.98 11.53
N ARG A 407 -22.08 44.94 11.98
CA ARG A 407 -21.45 44.97 13.29
C ARG A 407 -22.49 45.29 14.37
N GLY A 408 -23.36 44.33 14.74
CA GLY A 408 -24.33 44.58 15.82
C GLY A 408 -25.56 43.68 15.93
N GLY A 409 -25.67 42.60 15.16
CA GLY A 409 -26.73 41.62 15.42
C GLY A 409 -26.45 40.86 16.71
N ASN A 410 -27.17 41.16 17.79
CA ASN A 410 -27.21 40.34 19.01
C ASN A 410 -27.71 38.92 18.64
N ARG A 411 -26.82 38.05 18.15
CA ARG A 411 -27.13 36.64 17.95
C ARG A 411 -27.40 36.05 19.33
N THR A 412 -28.63 35.61 19.53
CA THR A 412 -29.06 34.85 20.69
C THR A 412 -28.12 33.66 20.88
N ALA A 413 -27.69 33.44 22.13
CA ALA A 413 -26.67 32.47 22.54
C ALA A 413 -27.14 31.01 22.44
N ASP A 414 -27.89 30.65 21.39
CA ASP A 414 -28.12 29.26 21.06
C ASP A 414 -26.79 28.69 20.59
N GLN A 415 -26.15 27.95 21.49
CA GLN A 415 -24.83 27.35 21.33
C GLN A 415 -24.91 26.22 20.31
N ARG A 416 -25.14 26.58 19.04
CA ARG A 416 -25.21 25.64 17.92
C ARG A 416 -23.79 25.21 17.58
N THR A 417 -23.57 23.90 17.52
CA THR A 417 -22.33 23.34 16.99
C THR A 417 -22.41 23.33 15.47
N PHE A 418 -21.39 23.87 14.82
CA PHE A 418 -21.28 23.92 13.36
C PHE A 418 -20.17 22.98 12.88
N ILE A 419 -20.34 22.41 11.69
CA ILE A 419 -19.31 21.61 11.01
C ILE A 419 -18.94 22.30 9.71
N PRO A 420 -18.08 23.34 9.74
CA PRO A 420 -17.72 24.08 8.53
C PRO A 420 -16.71 23.35 7.65
N LEU A 421 -15.91 22.42 8.21
CA LEU A 421 -14.85 21.73 7.49
C LEU A 421 -14.89 20.22 7.75
N PHE A 422 -14.52 19.44 6.74
CA PHE A 422 -14.41 17.98 6.85
C PHE A 422 -13.30 17.42 5.96
N ILE A 423 -12.83 16.21 6.29
CA ILE A 423 -11.95 15.41 5.45
C ILE A 423 -12.78 14.23 4.95
N ILE A 424 -12.78 14.07 3.63
CA ILE A 424 -13.37 12.93 2.95
C ILE A 424 -12.27 12.10 2.31
N GLU A 425 -12.31 10.80 2.54
CA GLU A 425 -11.31 9.89 2.02
C GLU A 425 -11.99 8.67 1.42
N LYS A 426 -11.35 8.06 0.42
CA LYS A 426 -11.83 6.82 -0.15
C LYS A 426 -11.05 5.66 0.46
N PRO A 427 -11.70 4.78 1.24
CA PRO A 427 -10.99 3.67 1.88
C PRO A 427 -10.43 2.71 0.85
N LEU A 428 -9.16 2.33 0.95
CA LEU A 428 -8.56 1.35 0.01
C LEU A 428 -9.32 0.04 0.02
N ALA A 429 -9.85 -0.35 1.18
CA ALA A 429 -10.72 -1.51 1.28
C ALA A 429 -11.95 -1.38 0.36
N TRP A 430 -12.49 -0.18 0.18
CA TRP A 430 -13.68 0.14 -0.64
C TRP A 430 -13.32 0.54 -2.08
N CYS A 431 -12.04 0.83 -2.36
CA CYS A 431 -11.52 1.04 -3.71
C CYS A 431 -11.43 -0.25 -4.53
N LYS A 432 -11.80 -1.40 -3.97
CA LYS A 432 -11.84 -2.65 -4.73
C LYS A 432 -12.77 -2.47 -5.92
N GLU A 433 -12.21 -2.51 -7.12
CA GLU A 433 -12.99 -2.74 -8.32
C GLU A 433 -13.90 -3.94 -8.06
N PRO A 434 -15.19 -3.85 -8.44
CA PRO A 434 -16.09 -4.99 -8.33
C PRO A 434 -15.38 -6.16 -9.00
N SER A 435 -14.99 -7.13 -8.17
CA SER A 435 -14.18 -8.27 -8.59
C SER A 435 -14.70 -8.76 -9.92
N CYS A 436 -13.84 -8.76 -10.95
CA CYS A 436 -14.19 -9.14 -12.31
C CYS A 436 -15.19 -10.30 -12.28
N ALA A 437 -16.46 -10.01 -12.58
CA ALA A 437 -17.55 -10.96 -12.38
C ALA A 437 -17.28 -12.25 -13.15
N LEU A 438 -16.68 -12.10 -14.34
CA LEU A 438 -16.15 -13.18 -15.16
C LEU A 438 -15.12 -14.03 -14.43
N ARG A 439 -14.16 -13.42 -13.72
CA ARG A 439 -13.12 -14.15 -12.99
C ARG A 439 -13.65 -14.85 -11.73
N ARG A 440 -14.60 -14.23 -11.00
CA ARG A 440 -15.34 -14.93 -9.93
C ARG A 440 -16.09 -16.15 -10.47
N GLN A 441 -16.74 -15.99 -11.62
CA GLN A 441 -17.41 -17.10 -12.29
C GLN A 441 -16.41 -18.18 -12.71
N GLN A 442 -15.23 -17.82 -13.23
CA GLN A 442 -14.17 -18.78 -13.55
C GLN A 442 -13.71 -19.57 -12.32
N PHE A 443 -13.44 -18.90 -11.18
CA PHE A 443 -13.08 -19.61 -9.94
C PHE A 443 -14.21 -20.50 -9.42
N LYS A 444 -15.46 -20.02 -9.52
CA LYS A 444 -16.64 -20.84 -9.20
C LYS A 444 -16.69 -22.09 -10.07
N ASN A 445 -16.54 -21.95 -11.39
CA ASN A 445 -16.51 -23.07 -12.34
C ASN A 445 -15.36 -24.04 -12.04
N ILE A 446 -14.16 -23.54 -11.74
CA ILE A 446 -13.00 -24.37 -11.36
C ILE A 446 -13.33 -25.17 -10.09
N ARG A 447 -13.92 -24.52 -9.09
CA ARG A 447 -14.29 -25.15 -7.82
C ARG A 447 -15.41 -26.20 -8.00
N GLU A 448 -16.41 -25.90 -8.82
CA GLU A 448 -17.49 -26.83 -9.15
C GLU A 448 -16.96 -28.05 -9.92
N HIS A 449 -16.05 -27.83 -10.87
CA HIS A 449 -15.41 -28.91 -11.63
C HIS A 449 -14.56 -29.80 -10.71
N PHE A 450 -13.79 -29.19 -9.80
CA PHE A 450 -13.03 -29.90 -8.79
C PHE A 450 -13.93 -30.76 -7.89
N TYR A 451 -15.05 -30.21 -7.38
CA TYR A 451 -15.99 -30.99 -6.56
C TYR A 451 -16.70 -32.09 -7.35
N THR A 452 -17.03 -31.84 -8.61
CA THR A 452 -17.61 -32.87 -9.49
C THR A 452 -16.67 -34.06 -9.62
N LEU A 453 -15.38 -33.79 -9.85
CA LEU A 453 -14.37 -34.83 -9.98
C LEU A 453 -14.06 -35.53 -8.66
N ALA A 454 -14.06 -34.80 -7.54
CA ALA A 454 -13.93 -35.40 -6.22
C ALA A 454 -15.12 -36.31 -5.87
N ASN A 455 -16.35 -35.91 -6.23
CA ASN A 455 -17.57 -36.69 -5.97
C ASN A 455 -17.73 -37.90 -6.90
N LEU A 456 -17.21 -37.85 -8.14
CA LEU A 456 -17.17 -38.98 -9.07
C LEU A 456 -16.41 -40.19 -8.49
N GLN A 457 -15.47 -39.96 -7.57
CA GLN A 457 -14.76 -41.04 -6.89
C GLN A 457 -15.60 -41.73 -5.81
N HIS A 458 -16.57 -41.05 -5.20
CA HIS A 458 -17.47 -41.67 -4.21
C HIS A 458 -18.48 -42.61 -4.87
N LEU A 459 -18.93 -42.30 -6.09
CA LEU A 459 -19.89 -43.13 -6.82
C LEU A 459 -19.28 -44.42 -7.37
N THR A 460 -17.98 -44.46 -7.64
CA THR A 460 -17.29 -45.65 -8.16
C THR A 460 -16.91 -46.67 -7.07
N GLY A 461 -17.00 -46.32 -5.78
CA GLY A 461 -16.69 -47.21 -4.66
C GLY A 461 -17.86 -48.04 -4.12
N THR A 462 -19.10 -47.79 -4.56
CA THR A 462 -20.30 -48.35 -3.89
C THR A 462 -21.11 -49.35 -4.73
N GLN A 463 -20.55 -49.84 -5.84
CA GLN A 463 -21.27 -50.80 -6.71
C GLN A 463 -20.89 -52.25 -6.42
N ALA A 464 -21.76 -52.88 -5.62
CA ALA A 464 -22.12 -54.30 -5.60
C ALA A 464 -21.00 -55.34 -5.36
N HIS A 465 -20.80 -55.68 -4.09
CA HIS A 465 -20.46 -57.05 -3.71
C HIS A 465 -21.60 -58.00 -4.13
N HIS A 466 -21.58 -58.46 -5.39
CA HIS A 466 -22.22 -59.71 -5.75
C HIS A 466 -21.15 -60.79 -5.82
N ASN A 467 -21.29 -61.74 -4.90
CA ASN A 467 -20.49 -62.95 -4.79
C ASN A 467 -20.50 -63.71 -6.11
N SER A 468 -19.36 -63.73 -6.80
CA SER A 468 -19.05 -64.66 -7.88
C SER A 468 -17.56 -64.97 -7.80
N ALA A 469 -17.26 -66.23 -7.51
CA ALA A 469 -15.91 -66.75 -7.39
C ALA A 469 -15.17 -66.73 -8.75
N ASP A 470 -13.85 -66.63 -8.66
CA ASP A 470 -12.84 -66.98 -9.67
C ASP A 470 -12.90 -66.29 -11.03
N VAL A 471 -12.35 -65.06 -11.09
CA VAL A 471 -11.51 -64.64 -12.22
C VAL A 471 -10.43 -63.68 -11.70
N GLU A 472 -9.16 -64.06 -11.86
CA GLU A 472 -8.00 -63.15 -11.77
C GLU A 472 -8.16 -62.04 -12.81
N GLN A 473 -8.67 -60.88 -12.41
CA GLN A 473 -8.57 -59.65 -13.19
C GLN A 473 -7.75 -58.60 -12.43
N LYS A 474 -6.59 -58.29 -13.04
CA LYS A 474 -5.73 -57.14 -12.77
C LYS A 474 -6.54 -55.89 -12.42
N THR A 475 -6.50 -55.49 -11.16
CA THR A 475 -6.94 -54.17 -10.70
C THR A 475 -5.91 -53.10 -11.11
N ASN A 476 -5.92 -52.70 -12.38
CA ASN A 476 -5.24 -51.49 -12.88
C ASN A 476 -6.25 -50.36 -13.13
N GLY A 477 -7.15 -50.13 -12.18
CA GLY A 477 -8.26 -49.17 -12.30
C GLY A 477 -8.31 -48.09 -11.22
N VAL A 478 -7.28 -47.97 -10.37
CA VAL A 478 -7.17 -46.78 -9.51
C VAL A 478 -6.65 -45.66 -10.41
N VAL A 479 -7.57 -44.84 -10.90
CA VAL A 479 -7.23 -43.58 -11.55
C VAL A 479 -6.38 -42.79 -10.57
N ASP A 480 -5.09 -42.67 -10.87
CA ASP A 480 -4.16 -41.87 -10.09
C ASP A 480 -4.59 -40.40 -10.21
N PHE A 481 -5.26 -39.92 -9.17
CA PHE A 481 -5.71 -38.54 -9.04
C PHE A 481 -4.54 -37.56 -9.21
N GLN A 482 -3.31 -37.96 -8.87
CA GLN A 482 -2.15 -37.11 -9.10
C GLN A 482 -1.82 -36.98 -10.58
N ALA A 483 -1.87 -38.08 -11.33
CA ALA A 483 -1.63 -38.09 -12.76
C ALA A 483 -2.73 -37.36 -13.55
N MET A 484 -4.01 -37.56 -13.19
CA MET A 484 -5.15 -37.03 -13.96
C MET A 484 -5.26 -35.49 -13.90
N PHE A 485 -4.85 -34.88 -12.78
CA PHE A 485 -4.84 -33.43 -12.63
C PHE A 485 -3.48 -32.79 -12.90
N GLY A 486 -2.48 -33.60 -13.23
CA GLY A 486 -1.09 -33.16 -13.18
C GLY A 486 -0.80 -32.48 -11.85
N LEU A 487 -1.17 -33.09 -10.72
CA LEU A 487 -0.93 -32.51 -9.40
C LEU A 487 0.56 -32.26 -9.16
N ASP A 488 1.45 -33.08 -9.73
CA ASP A 488 2.88 -32.78 -9.75
C ASP A 488 3.20 -31.49 -10.50
N TYR A 489 2.43 -31.18 -11.56
CA TYR A 489 2.46 -29.92 -12.28
C TYR A 489 1.89 -28.78 -11.41
N LEU A 490 0.70 -28.93 -10.83
CA LEU A 490 0.04 -27.92 -9.97
C LEU A 490 0.79 -27.63 -8.67
N LYS A 491 1.49 -28.62 -8.09
CA LYS A 491 2.35 -28.47 -6.91
C LYS A 491 3.51 -27.52 -7.19
N ASN A 492 3.95 -27.44 -8.44
CA ASN A 492 4.93 -26.44 -8.89
C ASN A 492 4.34 -25.03 -9.03
N PHE A 493 3.02 -24.86 -9.12
CA PHE A 493 2.37 -23.55 -9.27
C PHE A 493 1.71 -23.03 -7.99
N VAL A 494 1.21 -23.91 -7.12
CA VAL A 494 0.41 -23.53 -5.95
C VAL A 494 1.12 -23.89 -4.62
N GLY A 495 2.29 -24.53 -4.69
CA GLY A 495 3.04 -24.97 -3.52
C GLY A 495 2.48 -26.26 -2.90
N LYS A 496 2.93 -26.62 -1.69
CA LYS A 496 2.46 -27.82 -0.99
C LYS A 496 1.04 -27.59 -0.46
N ILE A 497 0.03 -27.96 -1.24
CA ILE A 497 -1.37 -27.88 -0.85
C ILE A 497 -1.65 -28.96 0.21
N THR A 498 -1.62 -28.59 1.50
CA THR A 498 -1.94 -29.50 2.63
C THR A 498 -3.43 -29.86 2.69
N PHE A 499 -4.27 -29.16 1.92
CA PHE A 499 -5.70 -29.47 1.78
C PHE A 499 -5.91 -30.92 1.31
N PHE A 500 -5.10 -31.44 0.38
CA PHE A 500 -5.24 -32.82 -0.10
C PHE A 500 -4.77 -33.87 0.90
N GLU A 501 -3.72 -33.58 1.68
CA GLU A 501 -3.30 -34.43 2.81
C GLU A 501 -4.40 -34.49 3.88
N ARG A 502 -5.06 -33.35 4.17
CA ARG A 502 -6.23 -33.28 5.05
C ARG A 502 -7.47 -33.97 4.48
N LEU A 503 -7.74 -33.83 3.17
CA LEU A 503 -8.88 -34.47 2.52
C LEU A 503 -8.74 -36.00 2.59
N ARG A 504 -7.55 -36.53 2.32
CA ARG A 504 -7.25 -37.96 2.48
C ARG A 504 -7.44 -38.42 3.93
N SER A 505 -6.95 -37.66 4.91
CA SER A 505 -7.18 -37.96 6.32
C SER A 505 -8.67 -37.94 6.71
N ILE A 506 -9.47 -37.02 6.18
CA ILE A 506 -10.92 -36.92 6.44
C ILE A 506 -11.64 -38.14 5.84
N LEU A 507 -11.28 -38.51 4.61
CA LEU A 507 -11.81 -39.69 3.91
C LEU A 507 -11.44 -40.99 4.64
N ASP A 508 -10.20 -41.11 5.13
CA ASP A 508 -9.75 -42.25 5.92
C ASP A 508 -10.46 -42.35 7.28
N THR A 509 -10.80 -41.23 7.92
CA THR A 509 -11.63 -41.26 9.15
C THR A 509 -13.09 -41.62 8.88
N GLN A 510 -13.67 -41.22 7.75
CA GLN A 510 -15.05 -41.61 7.41
C GLN A 510 -15.15 -43.10 7.06
N LEU A 511 -14.21 -43.63 6.28
CA LEU A 511 -14.12 -45.07 5.95
C LEU A 511 -13.95 -45.96 7.18
N ARG A 512 -13.23 -45.50 8.22
CA ARG A 512 -13.12 -46.23 9.49
C ARG A 512 -14.36 -46.15 10.37
N SER A 513 -15.22 -45.15 10.19
CA SER A 513 -16.43 -44.97 11.00
C SER A 513 -17.60 -45.87 10.57
N GLU A 514 -17.63 -46.31 9.32
CA GLU A 514 -18.70 -47.18 8.80
C GLU A 514 -18.48 -48.68 9.09
N GLY A 515 -17.30 -49.09 9.55
CA GLY A 515 -16.97 -50.49 9.85
C GLY A 515 -17.26 -50.96 11.28
N SER A 516 -17.83 -50.11 12.16
CA SER A 516 -17.99 -50.45 13.58
C SER A 516 -19.43 -50.24 14.06
N VAL A 517 -20.37 -51.00 13.52
CA VAL A 517 -21.65 -51.26 14.18
C VAL A 517 -21.62 -52.68 14.74
N GLY A 518 -21.09 -52.80 15.96
CA GLY A 518 -21.14 -53.99 16.79
C GLY A 518 -21.57 -53.62 18.21
N THR A 519 -22.88 -53.76 18.45
CA THR A 519 -23.56 -54.09 19.71
C THR A 519 -23.00 -53.60 21.07
N ALA A 520 -23.84 -52.76 21.70
CA ALA A 520 -24.25 -52.77 23.11
C ALA A 520 -23.29 -52.24 24.20
N GLY A 521 -23.86 -51.38 25.06
CA GLY A 521 -23.39 -51.12 26.43
C GLY A 521 -23.04 -49.67 26.68
N GLY A 522 -23.99 -48.91 27.22
CA GLY A 522 -23.82 -47.48 27.47
C GLY A 522 -22.76 -47.14 28.51
N GLN A 523 -22.15 -45.96 28.38
CA GLN A 523 -21.58 -45.26 29.52
C GLN A 523 -21.41 -43.76 29.28
N LYS A 524 -21.71 -43.01 30.34
CA LYS A 524 -21.55 -41.57 30.56
C LYS A 524 -20.26 -40.99 29.96
N VAL A 525 -20.42 -39.90 29.20
CA VAL A 525 -19.32 -38.99 28.86
C VAL A 525 -19.06 -38.08 30.07
N ILE A 526 -17.92 -38.27 30.73
CA ILE A 526 -17.32 -37.31 31.66
C ILE A 526 -16.29 -36.51 30.85
N ILE A 527 -16.51 -35.21 30.72
CA ILE A 527 -15.55 -34.29 30.09
C ILE A 527 -14.47 -33.97 31.14
N SER A 528 -13.30 -34.58 30.98
CA SER A 528 -12.08 -34.21 31.73
C SER A 528 -11.28 -33.17 30.94
N VAL A 529 -11.25 -31.94 31.44
CA VAL A 529 -10.37 -30.87 30.95
C VAL A 529 -8.97 -31.10 31.53
N HIS A 530 -8.01 -31.45 30.67
CA HIS A 530 -6.59 -31.51 31.04
C HIS A 530 -5.86 -30.24 30.58
N ARG A 531 -5.54 -29.39 31.55
CA ARG A 531 -4.68 -28.21 31.41
C ARG A 531 -3.24 -28.68 31.62
N LYS A 532 -2.43 -28.74 30.55
CA LYS A 532 -0.98 -28.94 30.68
C LYS A 532 -0.27 -27.59 30.59
N THR A 533 0.16 -27.13 31.76
CA THR A 533 1.22 -26.14 31.95
C THR A 533 2.56 -26.85 31.75
N TYR A 534 3.47 -26.29 30.96
CA TYR A 534 4.90 -26.57 31.09
C TYR A 534 5.70 -25.27 31.01
N ILE A 535 6.22 -24.91 32.17
CA ILE A 535 7.41 -24.08 32.39
C ILE A 535 8.62 -25.03 32.31
N LYS A 536 9.70 -24.56 31.66
CA LYS A 536 11.14 -24.77 31.99
C LYS A 536 11.97 -24.53 30.72
N ALA A 537 13.17 -23.97 30.77
CA ALA A 537 13.99 -23.42 31.85
C ALA A 537 14.92 -22.37 31.22
#